data_AF-A0A832X8S2-F1
#
_entry.id   AF-A0A832X8S2-F1
#
_cell.length_a   1.000
_cell.length_b   1.000
_cell.length_c   1.000
_cell.angle_alpha   90.00
_cell.angle_beta   90.00
_cell.angle_gamma   90.00
#
_symmetry.space_group_name_H-M   'P 1'
#
loop_
_entity.id
_entity.type
_entity.pdbx_description
1 polymer ?
#
loop_
_entity_poly.entity_id
_entity_poly.type
_entity_poly.pdbx_seq_one_letter_code
_entity_poly.pdbx_strand_id
1 'polypeptide(L)'
;MKIALIPEGGVLITNLIYKNGHTPLQMYNMSPEKAREKDPYDEEVIDYDSELYNLNGSKVQKGNKYVGTEVPSGIKGRLTLADHIIQKAEAAIILGRAPKERTKMYDRLNSTILLYGGIGAGNFPKFLAYQLRKKNIPRLEMAYPTNRHELIRIFERTNNFLQNLEKYPKNYVSNDDHITTDGTPYKEKIAVEELKKIIKDIQ
;
A
#
# COMPACT_ATOMS: atom_id res chain seq x y z
N MET A 1 5.42 -12.17 -11.66
CA MET A 1 6.29 -11.10 -11.09
C MET A 1 5.96 -10.87 -9.63
N LYS A 2 6.91 -10.33 -8.87
CA LYS A 2 6.74 -9.99 -7.44
C LYS A 2 6.29 -8.54 -7.29
N ILE A 3 5.10 -8.33 -6.75
CA ILE A 3 4.42 -7.03 -6.75
C ILE A 3 4.27 -6.51 -5.33
N ALA A 4 4.83 -5.35 -5.03
CA ALA A 4 4.60 -4.66 -3.76
C ALA A 4 3.26 -3.93 -3.77
N LEU A 5 2.46 -4.08 -2.71
CA LEU A 5 1.19 -3.38 -2.53
C LEU A 5 1.27 -2.47 -1.31
N ILE A 6 1.24 -1.16 -1.54
CA ILE A 6 1.27 -0.15 -0.47
C ILE A 6 -0.04 0.63 -0.47
N PRO A 7 -0.69 0.81 0.69
CA PRO A 7 -0.39 0.18 1.97
C PRO A 7 -0.76 -1.31 1.97
N GLU A 8 -0.08 -2.05 2.84
CA GLU A 8 -0.29 -3.48 3.06
C GLU A 8 -1.71 -3.78 3.55
N GLY A 9 -2.22 -4.98 3.24
CA GLY A 9 -3.53 -5.45 3.73
C GLY A 9 -4.73 -5.18 2.82
N GLY A 10 -4.52 -4.71 1.58
CA GLY A 10 -5.60 -4.59 0.59
C GLY A 10 -6.03 -5.95 0.03
N VAL A 11 -7.01 -6.60 0.66
CA VAL A 11 -7.44 -7.98 0.33
C VAL A 11 -7.87 -8.12 -1.13
N LEU A 12 -8.66 -7.18 -1.66
CA LEU A 12 -9.16 -7.28 -3.03
C LEU A 12 -8.06 -7.11 -4.07
N ILE A 13 -7.15 -6.17 -3.88
CA ILE A 13 -6.03 -5.96 -4.81
C ILE A 13 -5.05 -7.13 -4.73
N THR A 14 -4.80 -7.65 -3.54
CA THR A 14 -4.00 -8.86 -3.34
C THR A 14 -4.58 -10.03 -4.13
N ASN A 15 -5.90 -10.23 -4.07
CA ASN A 15 -6.59 -11.26 -4.86
C ASN A 15 -6.48 -11.02 -6.38
N LEU A 16 -6.52 -9.76 -6.84
CA LEU A 16 -6.31 -9.45 -8.26
C LEU A 16 -4.89 -9.77 -8.73
N ILE A 17 -3.89 -9.50 -7.90
CA ILE A 17 -2.49 -9.86 -8.17
C ILE A 17 -2.37 -11.39 -8.35
N TYR A 18 -2.97 -12.17 -7.44
CA TYR A 18 -3.00 -13.63 -7.56
C TYR A 18 -3.72 -14.12 -8.81
N LYS A 19 -4.90 -13.54 -9.13
CA LYS A 19 -5.68 -13.91 -10.33
C LYS A 19 -4.91 -13.69 -11.62
N ASN A 20 -4.05 -12.67 -11.68
CA ASN A 20 -3.20 -12.40 -12.83
C ASN A 20 -1.87 -13.20 -12.83
N GLY A 21 -1.74 -14.23 -11.98
CA GLY A 21 -0.56 -15.10 -11.95
C GLY A 21 0.68 -14.42 -11.36
N HIS A 22 0.50 -13.37 -10.56
CA HIS A 22 1.58 -12.64 -9.93
C HIS A 22 1.61 -12.91 -8.42
N THR A 23 2.76 -12.67 -7.80
CA THR A 23 2.95 -12.90 -6.37
C THR A 23 2.94 -11.56 -5.63
N PRO A 24 1.95 -11.29 -4.75
CA PRO A 24 1.98 -10.10 -3.92
C PRO A 24 3.05 -10.26 -2.84
N LEU A 25 3.87 -9.23 -2.67
CA LEU A 25 4.82 -9.14 -1.57
C LEU A 25 4.11 -8.48 -0.41
N GLN A 26 3.96 -9.22 0.68
CA GLN A 26 3.37 -8.73 1.92
C GLN A 26 4.32 -8.96 3.08
N MET A 27 4.16 -8.20 4.17
CA MET A 27 4.97 -8.37 5.39
C MET A 27 4.74 -9.73 6.08
N TYR A 28 3.66 -10.43 5.73
CA TYR A 28 3.31 -11.77 6.19
C TYR A 28 3.13 -12.70 4.97
N ASN A 29 3.50 -13.97 5.11
CA ASN A 29 3.30 -14.97 4.06
C ASN A 29 1.91 -15.60 4.18
N MET A 30 0.86 -14.93 3.68
CA MET A 30 -0.49 -15.52 3.60
C MET A 30 -0.89 -15.74 2.14
N SER A 31 -0.80 -16.98 1.68
CA SER A 31 -1.37 -17.36 0.37
C SER A 31 -2.90 -17.50 0.48
N PRO A 32 -3.66 -17.35 -0.62
CA PRO A 32 -5.10 -17.58 -0.62
C PRO A 32 -5.48 -18.99 -0.19
N GLU A 33 -4.62 -19.98 -0.47
CA GLU A 33 -4.74 -21.36 0.00
C GLU A 33 -4.64 -21.43 1.52
N LYS A 34 -3.58 -20.87 2.12
CA LYS A 34 -3.41 -20.78 3.58
C LYS A 34 -4.50 -19.96 4.28
N ALA A 35 -5.09 -18.99 3.59
CA ALA A 35 -6.20 -18.19 4.11
C ALA A 35 -7.54 -18.95 4.06
N ARG A 36 -7.73 -19.85 3.09
CA ARG A 36 -8.92 -20.69 2.91
C ARG A 36 -8.88 -21.99 3.72
N GLU A 37 -7.68 -22.48 4.00
CA GLU A 37 -7.41 -23.61 4.89
C GLU A 37 -7.74 -23.27 6.35
N LYS A 38 -7.86 -21.97 6.66
CA LYS A 38 -8.37 -21.49 7.95
C LYS A 38 -9.90 -21.60 7.99
N ASP A 39 -10.40 -22.66 8.63
CA ASP A 39 -11.82 -22.86 8.86
C ASP A 39 -12.39 -21.71 9.73
N PRO A 40 -13.52 -21.09 9.35
CA PRO A 40 -14.17 -20.03 10.12
C PRO A 40 -14.69 -20.43 11.52
N TYR A 41 -14.71 -21.72 11.87
CA TYR A 41 -15.18 -22.24 13.17
C TYR A 41 -14.09 -22.92 14.00
N ASP A 42 -12.83 -22.88 13.57
CA ASP A 42 -11.75 -23.61 14.23
C ASP A 42 -11.05 -22.71 15.25
N GLU A 43 -11.32 -22.98 16.54
CA GLU A 43 -10.79 -22.23 17.69
C GLU A 43 -9.38 -22.70 18.13
N GLU A 44 -8.86 -23.80 17.59
CA GLU A 44 -7.49 -24.29 17.81
C GLU A 44 -6.99 -24.95 16.51
N VAL A 45 -5.93 -24.53 15.84
CA VAL A 45 -4.55 -24.46 16.33
C VAL A 45 -3.84 -23.36 15.56
N ILE A 46 -3.36 -22.33 16.27
CA ILE A 46 -2.24 -21.55 15.76
C ILE A 46 -1.09 -22.55 15.69
N ASP A 47 -0.65 -22.90 14.49
CA ASP A 47 0.58 -23.65 14.31
C ASP A 47 1.74 -22.79 14.83
N TYR A 48 2.09 -22.99 16.11
CA TYR A 48 3.21 -22.33 16.76
C TYR A 48 4.56 -22.73 16.15
N ASP A 49 4.59 -23.84 15.41
CA ASP A 49 5.77 -24.32 14.66
C ASP A 49 5.80 -23.76 13.23
N SER A 50 4.70 -23.19 12.72
CA SER A 50 4.75 -22.39 11.51
C SER A 50 5.67 -21.20 11.76
N GLU A 51 6.66 -20.99 10.90
CA GLU A 51 7.47 -19.78 10.94
C GLU A 51 6.55 -18.58 10.59
N LEU A 52 5.84 -18.06 11.60
CA LEU A 52 5.67 -16.61 11.73
C LEU A 52 7.06 -16.01 11.52
N TYR A 53 7.19 -14.84 10.90
CA TYR A 53 8.49 -14.18 10.75
C TYR A 53 9.08 -13.88 12.14
N ASN A 54 9.68 -14.89 12.78
CA ASN A 54 10.38 -14.82 14.04
C ASN A 54 11.67 -14.08 13.69
N LEU A 55 11.62 -12.80 13.98
CA LEU A 55 12.74 -11.90 13.88
C LEU A 55 13.75 -12.31 14.96
N ASN A 56 14.60 -13.29 14.66
CA ASN A 56 15.77 -13.56 15.49
C ASN A 56 16.60 -12.27 15.64
N GLY A 57 17.29 -12.08 16.76
CA GLY A 57 18.06 -10.86 17.03
C GLY A 57 19.02 -10.46 15.91
N SER A 58 19.60 -11.44 15.20
CA SER A 58 20.42 -11.21 13.99
C SER A 58 19.63 -10.75 12.77
N LYS A 59 18.40 -11.24 12.57
CA LYS A 59 17.51 -10.80 11.47
C LYS A 59 17.08 -9.35 11.69
N VAL A 60 16.80 -8.91 12.93
CA VAL A 60 16.43 -7.52 13.27
C VAL A 60 17.52 -6.51 12.86
N GLN A 61 18.78 -6.93 12.82
CA GLN A 61 19.90 -6.06 12.40
C GLN A 61 19.77 -5.58 10.95
N LYS A 62 19.02 -6.29 10.09
CA LYS A 62 18.73 -5.82 8.72
C LYS A 62 17.99 -4.48 8.72
N GLY A 63 17.14 -4.24 9.72
CA GLY A 63 16.46 -2.96 9.92
C GLY A 63 17.41 -1.78 10.11
N ASN A 64 18.62 -2.00 10.64
CA ASN A 64 19.63 -0.96 10.84
C ASN A 64 20.14 -0.35 9.51
N LYS A 65 19.88 -0.99 8.36
CA LYS A 65 20.15 -0.40 7.04
C LYS A 65 19.31 0.87 6.79
N TYR A 66 18.14 0.97 7.43
CA TYR A 66 17.16 2.02 7.17
C TYR A 66 17.06 3.05 8.28
N VAL A 67 17.51 2.73 9.49
CA VAL A 67 17.37 3.57 10.68
C VAL A 67 18.59 3.47 11.60
N GLY A 68 18.83 4.51 12.40
CA GLY A 68 19.91 4.54 13.38
C GLY A 68 19.74 3.57 14.55
N THR A 69 20.82 3.36 15.30
CA THR A 69 20.88 2.42 16.43
C THR A 69 19.93 2.78 17.56
N GLU A 70 19.61 4.06 17.75
CA GLU A 70 18.74 4.54 18.83
C GLU A 70 17.25 4.27 18.60
N VAL A 71 16.87 3.83 17.40
CA VAL A 71 15.47 3.59 17.08
C VAL A 71 14.94 2.35 17.82
N PRO A 72 13.73 2.40 18.42
CA PRO A 72 13.13 1.29 19.12
C PRO A 72 13.09 -0.01 18.31
N SER A 73 13.25 -1.14 19.00
CA SER A 73 13.25 -2.49 18.41
C SER A 73 11.99 -2.79 17.60
N GLY A 74 10.82 -2.29 18.03
CA GLY A 74 9.56 -2.48 17.30
C GLY A 74 9.53 -1.85 15.90
N ILE A 75 10.19 -0.69 15.73
CA ILE A 75 10.32 -0.04 14.41
C ILE A 75 11.31 -0.81 13.54
N LYS A 76 12.46 -1.21 14.11
CA LYS A 76 13.47 -2.04 13.43
C LYS A 76 12.90 -3.38 12.97
N GLY A 77 12.05 -4.00 13.79
CA GLY A 77 11.35 -5.24 13.45
C GLY A 77 10.45 -5.05 12.22
N ARG A 78 9.59 -4.02 12.22
CA ARG A 78 8.74 -3.71 11.06
C ARG A 78 9.54 -3.41 9.80
N LEU A 79 10.66 -2.68 9.92
CA LEU A 79 11.54 -2.39 8.79
C LEU A 79 12.24 -3.64 8.26
N THR A 80 12.62 -4.56 9.15
CA THR A 80 13.17 -5.86 8.76
C THR A 80 12.13 -6.70 8.01
N LEU A 81 10.88 -6.68 8.45
CA LEU A 81 9.77 -7.33 7.74
C LEU A 81 9.44 -6.63 6.41
N ALA A 82 9.74 -5.34 6.27
CA ALA A 82 9.59 -4.64 5.00
C ALA A 82 10.77 -4.84 4.05
N ASP A 83 11.91 -5.32 4.54
CA ASP A 83 13.15 -5.42 3.77
C ASP A 83 12.98 -6.32 2.54
N HIS A 84 12.24 -7.43 2.64
CA HIS A 84 12.00 -8.27 1.47
C HIS A 84 11.09 -7.62 0.44
N ILE A 85 10.12 -6.80 0.86
CA ILE A 85 9.27 -6.03 -0.05
C ILE A 85 10.16 -5.04 -0.81
N ILE A 86 10.96 -4.26 -0.07
CA ILE A 86 11.86 -3.29 -0.67
C ILE A 86 12.82 -3.98 -1.63
N GLN A 87 13.46 -5.08 -1.25
CA GLN A 87 14.49 -5.71 -2.08
C GLN A 87 13.92 -6.48 -3.28
N LYS A 88 12.86 -7.28 -3.08
CA LYS A 88 12.35 -8.24 -4.07
C LYS A 88 11.25 -7.69 -4.98
N ALA A 89 10.75 -6.46 -4.75
CA ALA A 89 9.73 -5.86 -5.60
C ALA A 89 10.24 -5.65 -7.02
N GLU A 90 9.51 -6.22 -7.98
CA GLU A 90 9.69 -6.07 -9.43
C GLU A 90 8.69 -5.08 -10.01
N ALA A 91 7.56 -4.85 -9.34
CA ALA A 91 6.57 -3.83 -9.64
C ALA A 91 5.92 -3.33 -8.34
N ALA A 92 5.29 -2.17 -8.38
CA ALA A 92 4.62 -1.58 -7.21
C ALA A 92 3.24 -1.01 -7.53
N ILE A 93 2.28 -1.25 -6.65
CA ILE A 93 0.97 -0.59 -6.63
C ILE A 93 0.92 0.23 -5.35
N ILE A 94 0.73 1.54 -5.49
CA ILE A 94 0.70 2.51 -4.40
C ILE A 94 -0.67 3.18 -4.39
N LEU A 95 -1.44 2.91 -3.35
CA LEU A 95 -2.67 3.61 -3.04
C LEU A 95 -2.40 4.79 -2.12
N GLY A 96 -3.04 5.91 -2.43
CA GLY A 96 -3.04 7.10 -1.62
C GLY A 96 -3.68 6.89 -0.24
N ARG A 97 -3.43 7.85 0.64
CA ARG A 97 -4.01 7.90 1.97
C ARG A 97 -5.49 8.26 1.89
N ALA A 98 -6.28 7.62 2.74
CA ALA A 98 -7.67 8.01 2.95
C ALA A 98 -7.79 9.50 3.40
N PRO A 99 -8.69 10.29 2.78
CA PRO A 99 -8.98 11.65 3.25
C PRO A 99 -9.46 11.67 4.70
N LYS A 100 -9.10 12.72 5.46
CA LYS A 100 -9.54 12.91 6.85
C LYS A 100 -11.06 13.09 6.94
N GLU A 101 -11.61 13.91 6.04
CA GLU A 101 -13.03 14.25 5.95
C GLU A 101 -13.71 13.35 4.92
N ARG A 102 -13.77 12.04 5.20
CA ARG A 102 -14.45 11.10 4.31
C ARG A 102 -15.83 10.74 4.86
N THR A 103 -16.84 10.83 4.00
CA THR A 103 -18.09 10.10 4.21
C THR A 103 -17.76 8.61 4.07
N LYS A 104 -18.07 7.81 5.10
CA LYS A 104 -17.85 6.36 5.04
C LYS A 104 -18.78 5.80 3.97
N MET A 105 -18.24 5.48 2.80
CA MET A 105 -19.01 4.78 1.78
C MET A 105 -19.16 3.33 2.22
N TYR A 106 -20.41 2.93 2.50
CA TYR A 106 -20.80 1.72 3.23
C TYR A 106 -20.21 1.72 4.65
N ASP A 107 -21.04 1.61 5.69
CA ASP A 107 -20.70 1.90 7.10
C ASP A 107 -19.41 1.26 7.65
N ARG A 108 -18.83 0.25 6.98
CA ARG A 108 -17.55 -0.38 7.32
C ARG A 108 -16.69 -0.84 6.14
N LEU A 109 -17.11 -0.64 4.88
CA LEU A 109 -16.57 -1.42 3.77
C LEU A 109 -15.30 -0.81 3.16
N ASN A 110 -15.24 0.50 2.88
CA ASN A 110 -14.06 1.11 2.24
C ASN A 110 -12.76 1.01 3.06
N SER A 111 -12.85 1.09 4.39
CA SER A 111 -11.69 0.89 5.26
C SER A 111 -11.26 -0.57 5.29
N THR A 112 -12.21 -1.51 5.38
CA THR A 112 -11.91 -2.93 5.59
C THR A 112 -11.46 -3.64 4.30
N ILE A 113 -12.00 -3.23 3.15
CA ILE A 113 -11.73 -3.83 1.85
C ILE A 113 -10.37 -3.42 1.27
N LEU A 114 -9.98 -2.16 1.47
CA LEU A 114 -8.76 -1.61 0.89
C LEU A 114 -7.60 -1.59 1.87
N LEU A 115 -7.87 -1.62 3.18
CA LEU A 115 -6.87 -1.42 4.24
C LEU A 115 -7.19 -2.32 5.45
N TYR A 116 -6.82 -3.61 5.39
CA TYR A 116 -6.83 -4.41 6.61
C TYR A 116 -5.75 -3.87 7.57
N GLY A 117 -6.19 -3.32 8.70
CA GLY A 117 -5.33 -2.73 9.72
C GLY A 117 -4.96 -1.27 9.43
N GLY A 118 -4.86 -0.46 10.49
CA GLY A 118 -4.48 0.96 10.45
C GLY A 118 -3.07 1.27 9.93
N ILE A 119 -2.51 0.39 9.09
CA ILE A 119 -1.19 0.50 8.46
C ILE A 119 -1.18 1.67 7.47
N GLY A 120 -2.31 2.05 6.87
CA GLY A 120 -2.42 3.18 5.93
C GLY A 120 -2.30 4.59 6.54
N ALA A 121 -2.26 4.73 7.87
CA ALA A 121 -2.13 6.01 8.55
C ALA A 121 -0.82 6.06 9.34
N GLY A 122 0.22 6.69 8.79
CA GLY A 122 1.50 6.87 9.48
C GLY A 122 2.67 7.11 8.54
N ASN A 123 3.87 7.17 9.09
CA ASN A 123 5.10 7.40 8.33
C ASN A 123 5.63 6.14 7.62
N PHE A 124 5.18 4.95 8.02
CA PHE A 124 5.70 3.68 7.49
C PHE A 124 5.32 3.40 6.02
N PRO A 125 4.05 3.52 5.58
CA PRO A 125 3.73 3.39 4.15
C PRO A 125 4.41 4.45 3.29
N LYS A 126 4.57 5.69 3.82
CA LYS A 126 5.29 6.77 3.12
C LYS A 126 6.75 6.40 2.91
N PHE A 127 7.39 5.83 3.94
CA PHE A 127 8.75 5.34 3.85
C PHE A 127 8.87 4.22 2.79
N LEU A 128 7.95 3.25 2.77
CA LEU A 128 7.97 2.19 1.76
C LEU A 128 7.74 2.72 0.35
N ALA A 129 6.75 3.59 0.16
CA ALA A 129 6.50 4.24 -1.12
C ALA A 129 7.73 5.03 -1.59
N TYR A 130 8.41 5.75 -0.70
CA TYR A 130 9.65 6.45 -1.01
C TYR A 130 10.77 5.50 -1.46
N GLN A 131 10.98 4.38 -0.76
CA GLN A 131 11.98 3.39 -1.12
C GLN A 131 11.66 2.70 -2.45
N LEU A 132 10.39 2.42 -2.74
CA LEU A 132 9.95 1.85 -4.01
C LEU A 132 10.05 2.86 -5.17
N ARG A 133 9.79 4.16 -4.93
CA ARG A 133 9.96 5.22 -5.94
C ARG A 133 11.41 5.43 -6.36
N LYS A 134 12.37 5.18 -5.46
CA LYS A 134 13.80 5.16 -5.77
C LYS A 134 14.20 3.99 -6.66
N LYS A 135 13.39 2.94 -6.73
CA LYS A 135 13.67 1.80 -7.59
C LYS A 135 13.19 2.08 -9.01
N ASN A 136 13.94 1.53 -9.96
CA ASN A 136 13.59 1.55 -11.37
C ASN A 136 12.65 0.36 -11.68
N ILE A 137 11.44 0.41 -11.12
CA ILE A 137 10.39 -0.60 -11.30
C ILE A 137 9.09 0.05 -11.78
N PRO A 138 8.29 -0.64 -12.61
CA PRO A 138 6.98 -0.16 -13.04
C PRO A 138 6.09 0.04 -11.83
N ARG A 139 5.45 1.21 -11.76
CA ARG A 139 4.61 1.62 -10.64
C ARG A 139 3.29 2.21 -11.07
N LEU A 140 2.24 1.81 -10.35
CA LEU A 140 0.89 2.36 -10.45
C LEU A 140 0.57 3.10 -9.15
N GLU A 141 0.38 4.42 -9.24
CA GLU A 141 0.02 5.28 -8.14
C GLU A 141 -1.44 5.78 -8.34
N MET A 142 -2.32 5.50 -7.37
CA MET A 142 -3.75 5.85 -7.47
C MET A 142 -4.28 6.45 -6.17
N ALA A 143 -5.13 7.46 -6.28
CA ALA A 143 -5.73 8.11 -5.12
C ALA A 143 -6.67 7.16 -4.38
N TYR A 144 -6.90 7.44 -3.09
CA TYR A 144 -7.85 6.67 -2.31
C TYR A 144 -9.28 6.93 -2.81
N PRO A 145 -10.10 5.88 -3.05
CA PRO A 145 -11.45 6.07 -3.59
C PRO A 145 -12.40 6.58 -2.51
N THR A 146 -13.17 7.59 -2.86
CA THR A 146 -14.19 8.22 -2.00
C THR A 146 -15.60 7.82 -2.39
N ASN A 147 -15.81 7.38 -3.63
CA ASN A 147 -17.12 7.02 -4.18
C ASN A 147 -17.03 5.70 -5.00
N ARG A 148 -18.19 5.14 -5.35
CA ARG A 148 -18.28 3.79 -5.96
C ARG A 148 -17.62 3.73 -7.33
N HIS A 149 -17.77 4.79 -8.12
CA HIS A 149 -17.17 4.89 -9.44
C HIS A 149 -15.64 4.91 -9.38
N GLU A 150 -15.06 5.66 -8.43
CA GLU A 150 -13.61 5.65 -8.21
C GLU A 150 -13.11 4.26 -7.78
N LEU A 151 -13.87 3.54 -6.95
CA LEU A 151 -13.50 2.19 -6.55
C LEU A 151 -13.43 1.21 -7.75
N ILE A 152 -14.43 1.26 -8.64
CA ILE A 152 -14.45 0.45 -9.86
C ILE A 152 -13.26 0.82 -10.75
N ARG A 153 -13.01 2.12 -10.94
CA ARG A 153 -11.88 2.63 -11.73
C ARG A 153 -10.53 2.15 -11.20
N ILE A 154 -10.35 2.07 -9.88
CA ILE A 154 -9.12 1.51 -9.27
C ILE A 154 -8.93 0.06 -9.66
N PHE A 155 -9.98 -0.77 -9.64
CA PHE A 155 -9.86 -2.17 -10.02
C PHE A 155 -9.55 -2.36 -11.50
N GLU A 156 -10.19 -1.58 -12.37
CA GLU A 156 -9.92 -1.59 -13.82
C GLU A 156 -8.47 -1.19 -14.11
N ARG A 157 -8.00 -0.08 -13.52
CA ARG A 157 -6.61 0.39 -13.66
C ARG A 157 -5.60 -0.62 -13.13
N THR A 158 -5.88 -1.19 -11.96
CA THR A 158 -5.05 -2.26 -11.38
C THR A 158 -4.98 -3.46 -12.32
N ASN A 159 -6.12 -3.92 -12.83
CA ASN A 159 -6.16 -5.09 -13.70
C ASN A 159 -5.43 -4.84 -15.03
N ASN A 160 -5.64 -3.68 -15.65
CA ASN A 160 -4.94 -3.28 -16.86
C ASN A 160 -3.42 -3.21 -16.64
N PHE A 161 -2.99 -2.61 -15.52
CA PHE A 161 -1.58 -2.54 -15.16
C PHE A 161 -0.95 -3.92 -14.99
N LEU A 162 -1.63 -4.83 -14.29
CA LEU A 162 -1.16 -6.20 -14.08
C LEU A 162 -1.08 -6.99 -15.40
N GLN A 163 -2.09 -6.89 -16.26
CA GLN A 163 -2.11 -7.60 -17.54
C GLN A 163 -1.04 -7.12 -18.53
N ASN A 164 -0.67 -5.84 -18.47
CA ASN A 164 0.32 -5.24 -19.38
C ASN A 164 1.70 -5.08 -18.74
N LEU A 165 1.95 -5.69 -17.57
CA LEU A 165 3.15 -5.46 -16.77
C LEU A 165 4.45 -5.76 -17.53
N GLU A 166 4.44 -6.76 -18.40
CA GLU A 166 5.60 -7.16 -19.23
C GLU A 166 5.88 -6.21 -20.39
N LYS A 167 4.87 -5.45 -20.84
CA LYS A 167 5.00 -4.49 -21.95
C LYS A 167 5.53 -3.14 -21.50
N TYR A 168 5.35 -2.80 -20.22
CA TYR A 168 5.79 -1.53 -19.68
C TYR A 168 7.31 -1.50 -19.51
N PRO A 169 7.97 -0.36 -19.81
CA PRO A 169 9.36 -0.20 -19.49
C PRO A 169 9.57 -0.22 -17.97
N LYS A 170 10.78 -0.59 -17.53
CA LYS A 170 11.09 -0.71 -16.09
C LYS A 170 10.91 0.59 -15.30
N ASN A 171 10.95 1.74 -15.95
CA ASN A 171 10.73 3.06 -15.35
C ASN A 171 9.29 3.56 -15.48
N TYR A 172 8.33 2.73 -15.90
CA TYR A 172 6.95 3.16 -16.12
C TYR A 172 6.29 3.67 -14.83
N VAL A 173 5.60 4.80 -14.95
CA VAL A 173 4.88 5.43 -13.84
C VAL A 173 3.52 5.86 -14.35
N SER A 174 2.46 5.26 -13.81
CA SER A 174 1.11 5.81 -13.91
C SER A 174 0.78 6.50 -12.60
N ASN A 175 0.61 7.83 -12.64
CA ASN A 175 0.17 8.65 -11.50
C ASN A 175 -0.86 9.67 -11.98
N ASP A 176 -1.93 9.16 -12.58
CA ASP A 176 -2.97 10.01 -13.20
C ASP A 176 -3.72 10.86 -12.16
N ASP A 177 -3.66 10.48 -10.88
CA ASP A 177 -4.34 11.20 -9.78
C ASP A 177 -3.40 12.17 -9.04
N HIS A 178 -2.22 12.46 -9.60
CA HIS A 178 -1.24 13.44 -9.10
C HIS A 178 -0.95 13.36 -7.59
N ILE A 179 -0.64 12.16 -7.13
CA ILE A 179 -0.41 11.89 -5.72
C ILE A 179 0.95 12.40 -5.28
N THR A 180 0.96 13.12 -4.17
CA THR A 180 2.18 13.62 -3.51
C THR A 180 2.92 12.51 -2.77
N THR A 181 4.09 12.82 -2.21
CA THR A 181 4.81 11.92 -1.28
C THR A 181 4.03 11.60 -0.02
N ASP A 182 3.07 12.45 0.35
CA ASP A 182 2.20 12.22 1.50
C ASP A 182 1.05 11.26 1.21
N GLY A 183 0.93 10.76 -0.03
CA GLY A 183 -0.17 9.90 -0.45
C GLY A 183 -1.47 10.67 -0.65
N THR A 184 -1.45 12.00 -0.65
CA THR A 184 -2.62 12.84 -0.91
C THR A 184 -2.56 13.44 -2.31
N PRO A 185 -3.69 13.62 -3.00
CA PRO A 185 -3.73 14.39 -4.24
C PRO A 185 -3.13 15.78 -4.02
N TYR A 186 -2.38 16.27 -5.00
CA TYR A 186 -1.87 17.63 -4.97
C TYR A 186 -3.05 18.62 -4.95
N LYS A 187 -3.02 19.57 -4.00
CA LYS A 187 -3.96 20.70 -3.96
C LYS A 187 -3.17 21.95 -4.34
N GLU A 188 -3.54 22.59 -5.44
CA GLU A 188 -2.97 23.87 -5.83
C GLU A 188 -3.21 24.91 -4.73
N LYS A 189 -2.17 25.67 -4.40
CA LYS A 189 -2.31 26.80 -3.48
C LYS A 189 -2.91 27.95 -4.27
N ILE A 190 -4.11 28.36 -3.89
CA ILE A 190 -4.76 29.56 -4.44
C ILE A 190 -3.89 30.78 -4.08
N ALA A 191 -3.61 31.64 -5.06
CA ALA A 191 -2.89 32.88 -4.79
C ALA A 191 -3.70 33.77 -3.84
N VAL A 192 -3.03 34.53 -2.97
CA VAL A 192 -3.71 35.42 -2.00
C VAL A 192 -4.67 36.39 -2.70
N GLU A 193 -4.35 36.75 -3.94
CA GLU A 193 -5.12 37.70 -4.75
C GLU A 193 -6.39 37.09 -5.33
N GLU A 194 -6.36 35.80 -5.67
CA GLU A 194 -7.56 35.05 -6.04
C GLU A 194 -8.44 34.77 -4.82
N LEU A 195 -7.83 34.46 -3.67
CA LEU A 195 -8.57 34.30 -2.41
C LEU A 195 -9.34 35.57 -2.05
N LYS A 196 -8.70 36.75 -2.19
CA LYS A 196 -9.34 38.05 -1.96
C LYS A 196 -10.51 38.30 -2.91
N LYS A 197 -10.40 37.90 -4.18
CA LYS A 197 -11.52 37.99 -5.14
C LYS A 197 -12.67 37.09 -4.72
N ILE A 198 -12.39 35.83 -4.39
CA ILE A 198 -13.42 34.86 -3.95
C ILE A 198 -14.15 35.36 -2.70
N ILE A 199 -13.43 35.92 -1.72
CA ILE A 199 -14.05 36.49 -0.50
C ILE A 199 -14.97 37.67 -0.85
N LYS A 200 -14.54 38.54 -1.78
CA LYS A 200 -15.32 39.70 -2.21
C LYS A 200 -16.58 39.31 -2.98
N ASP A 201 -16.54 38.21 -3.72
CA ASP A 201 -17.68 37.70 -4.49
C ASP A 201 -18.74 36.98 -3.62
N ILE A 202 -18.40 36.64 -2.36
CA ILE A 202 -19.30 35.98 -1.39
C ILE A 202 -20.01 36.99 -0.47
N GLN A 203 -19.53 38.24 -0.39
CA GLN A 203 -20.13 39.34 0.39
C GLN A 203 -21.14 40.14 -0.43
#